data_AF-A0A2K1IG79-F1
#
_entry.id   AF-A0A2K1IG79-F1
#
_cell.length_a   1.000
_cell.length_b   1.000
_cell.length_c   1.000
_cell.angle_alpha   90.00
_cell.angle_beta   90.00
_cell.angle_gamma   90.00
#
_symmetry.space_group_name_H-M   'P 1'
#
loop_
_entity.id
_entity.type
_entity.pdbx_description
1 polymer ?
#
loop_
_entity_poly.entity_id
_entity_poly.type
_entity_poly.pdbx_seq_one_letter_code
_entity_poly.pdbx_strand_id
1 'polypeptide(L)'
;MANVSRVFQTFMARVVSLEDMSKLSSQMLAVFQQELEMFRRSPLNNSSVLIQVLASQASERLVAYQEAGYRHCHTDHAVLVKLDNALKGLQNHVQQARGVMEEIQGLLGEANGIMHEDLSARLNNVALIDGEGSSEPAQEEDVGQGAGCHVQVTSLRTKVRQLFTPDYVTTMAAIYTMLQQDFTMQERVVGTLGLDLSSELLQNYQMMWTLRPFVDESVVEEALSWTRPFSG
;
A
#
# COMPACT_ATOMS: atom_id res chain seq x y z
N MET A 1 -13.39 -1.92 22.80
CA MET A 1 -13.94 -0.99 21.78
C MET A 1 -13.11 0.30 21.63
N ALA A 2 -13.02 1.19 22.63
CA ALA A 2 -12.33 2.49 22.49
C ALA A 2 -10.84 2.40 22.09
N ASN A 3 -10.11 1.38 22.56
CA ASN A 3 -8.69 1.21 22.22
C ASN A 3 -8.48 0.77 20.76
N VAL A 4 -9.28 -0.17 20.23
CA VAL A 4 -9.16 -0.63 18.84
C VAL A 4 -9.51 0.48 17.85
N SER A 5 -10.55 1.27 18.13
CA SER A 5 -10.93 2.41 17.29
C SER A 5 -9.81 3.46 17.21
N ARG A 6 -9.10 3.74 18.31
CA ARG A 6 -7.94 4.65 18.31
C ARG A 6 -6.78 4.10 17.49
N VAL A 7 -6.45 2.82 17.67
CA VAL A 7 -5.41 2.14 16.88
C VAL A 7 -5.76 2.18 15.38
N PHE A 8 -7.03 1.94 15.04
CA PHE A 8 -7.53 2.04 13.68
C PHE A 8 -7.37 3.45 13.09
N GLN A 9 -7.69 4.51 13.84
CA GLN A 9 -7.47 5.88 13.39
C GLN A 9 -5.99 6.17 13.12
N THR A 10 -5.10 5.72 14.01
CA THR A 10 -3.65 5.86 13.81
C THR A 10 -3.18 5.08 12.58
N PHE A 11 -3.69 3.86 12.38
CA PHE A 11 -3.41 3.04 11.20
C PHE A 11 -3.80 3.77 9.91
N MET A 12 -5.03 4.27 9.83
CA MET A 12 -5.50 4.97 8.63
C MET A 12 -4.73 6.28 8.38
N ALA A 13 -4.30 6.99 9.43
CA ALA A 13 -3.42 8.15 9.26
C ALA A 13 -2.06 7.77 8.62
N ARG A 14 -1.52 6.58 8.93
CA ARG A 14 -0.32 6.06 8.27
C ARG A 14 -0.57 5.63 6.83
N VAL A 15 -1.74 5.06 6.52
CA VAL A 15 -2.15 4.76 5.15
C VAL A 15 -2.18 6.03 4.29
N VAL A 16 -2.80 7.12 4.78
CA VAL A 16 -2.82 8.42 4.08
C VAL A 16 -1.41 8.96 3.86
N SER A 17 -0.53 8.82 4.86
CA SER A 17 0.87 9.23 4.71
C SER A 17 1.59 8.47 3.58
N LEU A 18 1.30 7.18 3.37
CA LEU A 18 1.85 6.41 2.25
C LEU A 18 1.34 6.92 0.90
N GLU A 19 0.05 7.26 0.80
CA GLU A 19 -0.54 7.81 -0.41
C GLU A 19 0.10 9.14 -0.83
N ASP A 20 0.34 10.02 0.14
CA ASP A 20 0.98 11.31 -0.13
C ASP A 20 2.43 11.14 -0.59
N MET A 21 3.18 10.20 0.00
CA MET A 21 4.52 9.83 -0.48
C MET A 21 4.49 9.20 -1.89
N SER A 22 3.45 8.39 -2.19
CA SER A 22 3.27 7.76 -3.51
C SER A 22 3.10 8.81 -4.63
N LYS A 23 2.34 9.89 -4.37
CA LYS A 23 2.18 11.00 -5.32
C LYS A 23 3.50 11.69 -5.65
N LEU A 24 4.34 11.92 -4.63
CA LEU A 24 5.64 12.56 -4.81
C LEU A 24 6.61 11.65 -5.60
N SER A 25 6.67 10.37 -5.25
CA SER A 25 7.53 9.41 -5.94
C SER A 25 7.11 9.14 -7.38
N SER A 26 5.81 9.18 -7.70
CA SER A 26 5.32 9.12 -9.09
C SER A 26 5.91 10.25 -9.95
N GLN A 27 6.00 11.46 -9.40
CA GLN A 27 6.63 12.59 -10.11
C GLN A 27 8.12 12.36 -10.32
N MET A 28 8.83 11.81 -9.32
CA MET A 28 10.25 11.47 -9.45
C MET A 28 10.48 10.41 -10.53
N LEU A 29 9.61 9.40 -10.62
CA LEU A 29 9.67 8.37 -11.66
C LEU A 29 9.43 8.97 -13.06
N ALA A 30 8.49 9.90 -13.18
CA ALA A 30 8.25 10.62 -14.43
C ALA A 30 9.47 11.47 -14.86
N VAL A 31 10.12 12.15 -13.91
CA VAL A 31 11.38 12.89 -14.17
C VAL A 31 12.48 11.94 -14.60
N PHE A 32 12.66 10.81 -13.91
CA PHE A 32 13.65 9.79 -14.27
C PHE A 32 13.46 9.32 -15.71
N GLN A 33 12.21 9.00 -16.10
CA GLN A 33 11.89 8.60 -17.46
C GLN A 33 12.17 9.68 -18.49
N GLN A 34 11.72 10.91 -18.25
CA GLN A 34 11.97 12.01 -19.16
C GLN A 34 13.46 12.22 -19.42
N GLU A 35 14.26 12.24 -18.35
CA GLU A 35 15.69 12.48 -18.43
C GLU A 35 16.43 11.30 -19.05
N LEU A 36 15.97 10.06 -18.81
CA LEU A 36 16.55 8.87 -19.43
C LEU A 36 16.29 8.82 -20.94
N GLU A 37 15.08 9.19 -21.37
CA GLU A 37 14.74 9.33 -22.78
C GLU A 37 15.55 10.43 -23.45
N MET A 38 15.81 11.56 -22.76
CA MET A 38 16.72 12.56 -23.28
C MET A 38 18.15 12.03 -23.40
N PHE A 39 18.65 11.30 -22.39
CA PHE A 39 20.00 10.71 -22.40
C PHE A 39 20.20 9.73 -23.56
N ARG A 40 19.16 8.97 -23.92
CA ARG A 40 19.18 8.00 -25.04
C ARG A 40 19.24 8.64 -26.42
N ARG A 41 18.89 9.93 -26.56
CA ARG A 41 18.99 10.63 -27.85
C ARG A 41 20.45 10.77 -28.27
N SER A 42 20.68 10.63 -29.58
CA SER A 42 22.00 10.81 -30.16
C SER A 42 22.51 12.24 -29.89
N PRO A 43 23.79 12.43 -29.53
CA PRO A 43 24.34 13.76 -29.35
C PRO A 43 24.40 14.50 -30.69
N LEU A 44 24.01 15.78 -30.69
CA LEU A 44 24.12 16.67 -31.83
C LEU A 44 25.59 17.00 -32.05
N ASN A 45 26.20 16.38 -33.05
CA ASN A 45 27.59 16.63 -33.42
C ASN A 45 27.66 17.64 -34.57
N ASN A 46 28.11 18.86 -34.25
CA ASN A 46 28.24 20.00 -35.17
C ASN A 46 29.16 19.75 -36.37
N SER A 47 29.92 18.66 -36.38
CA SER A 47 30.79 18.28 -37.51
C SER A 47 30.11 17.38 -38.55
N SER A 48 28.87 16.91 -38.31
CA SER A 48 28.23 16.00 -39.27
C SER A 48 27.81 16.74 -40.55
N VAL A 49 28.05 16.09 -41.69
CA VAL A 49 27.61 16.58 -43.02
C VAL A 49 26.11 16.84 -43.05
N LEU A 50 25.32 16.07 -42.30
CA LEU A 50 23.88 16.28 -42.13
C LEU A 50 23.55 17.66 -41.54
N ILE A 51 24.26 18.12 -40.51
CA ILE A 51 24.03 19.44 -39.93
C ILE A 51 24.42 20.56 -40.91
N GLN A 52 25.49 20.37 -41.67
CA GLN A 52 25.90 21.34 -42.69
C GLN A 52 24.86 21.46 -43.82
N VAL A 53 24.28 20.33 -44.25
CA VAL A 53 23.22 20.29 -45.26
C VAL A 53 21.92 20.91 -44.73
N LEU A 54 21.53 20.59 -43.49
CA LEU A 54 20.34 21.17 -42.84
C LEU A 54 20.50 22.69 -42.62
N ALA A 55 21.68 23.15 -42.21
CA ALA A 55 21.98 24.57 -42.03
C ALA A 55 21.96 25.37 -43.35
N SER A 56 22.29 24.72 -44.48
CA SER A 56 22.21 25.34 -45.81
C SER A 56 20.78 25.55 -46.32
N GLN A 57 19.80 24.83 -45.73
CA GLN A 57 18.38 24.91 -46.08
C GLN A 57 17.50 25.44 -44.94
N ALA A 58 18.10 26.15 -43.99
CA ALA A 58 17.52 26.46 -42.68
C ALA A 58 16.15 27.17 -42.76
N SER A 59 15.09 26.38 -42.70
CA SER A 59 13.79 26.84 -42.24
C SER A 59 13.66 26.59 -40.74
N GLU A 60 12.96 27.47 -40.03
CA GLU A 60 12.71 27.37 -38.59
C GLU A 60 12.12 25.99 -38.21
N ARG A 61 11.28 25.43 -39.08
CA ARG A 61 10.70 24.08 -38.93
C ARG A 61 11.75 22.96 -38.96
N LEU A 62 12.76 23.08 -39.82
CA LEU A 62 13.80 22.06 -39.98
C LEU A 62 14.72 22.02 -38.75
N VAL A 63 15.03 23.20 -38.21
CA VAL A 63 15.80 23.37 -36.96
C VAL A 63 15.04 22.77 -35.78
N ALA A 64 13.74 23.07 -35.64
CA ALA A 64 12.91 22.51 -34.57
C ALA A 64 12.81 20.98 -34.64
N TYR A 65 12.66 20.42 -35.84
CA TYR A 65 12.64 18.96 -36.03
C TYR A 65 13.97 18.30 -35.65
N GLN A 66 15.08 18.98 -35.95
CA GLN A 66 16.41 18.53 -35.57
C GLN A 66 16.62 18.59 -34.05
N GLU A 67 16.28 19.71 -33.40
CA GLU A 67 16.41 19.84 -31.94
C GLU A 67 15.55 18.81 -31.17
N ALA A 68 14.41 18.41 -31.73
CA ALA A 68 13.55 17.39 -31.12
C ALA A 68 14.20 15.98 -31.11
N GLY A 69 15.08 15.67 -32.07
CA GLY A 69 15.67 14.33 -32.24
C GLY A 69 17.02 14.12 -31.57
N TYR A 70 17.71 15.20 -31.19
CA TYR A 70 19.09 15.14 -30.69
C TYR A 70 19.24 15.72 -29.29
N ARG A 71 20.25 15.26 -28.56
CA ARG A 71 20.69 15.81 -27.26
C ARG A 71 21.91 16.70 -27.48
N HIS A 72 22.06 17.81 -26.77
CA HIS A 72 23.27 18.64 -26.93
C HIS A 72 24.42 18.09 -26.08
N CYS A 73 25.66 18.15 -26.58
CA CYS A 73 26.82 17.54 -25.91
C CYS A 73 27.15 18.13 -24.52
N HIS A 74 26.71 19.36 -24.24
CA HIS A 74 26.87 20.00 -22.94
C HIS A 74 25.73 19.66 -21.96
N THR A 75 24.68 18.98 -22.42
CA THR A 75 23.52 18.61 -21.59
C THR A 75 23.76 17.31 -20.80
N ASP A 76 24.74 16.50 -21.20
CA ASP A 76 25.03 15.19 -20.62
C ASP A 76 25.18 15.22 -19.10
N HIS A 77 25.99 16.16 -18.58
CA HIS A 77 26.21 16.28 -17.13
C HIS A 77 24.91 16.67 -16.39
N ALA A 78 24.16 17.64 -16.92
CA ALA A 78 22.92 18.10 -16.29
C ALA A 78 21.84 17.00 -16.26
N VAL A 79 21.69 16.25 -17.36
CA VAL A 79 20.77 15.10 -17.45
C VAL A 79 21.16 14.00 -16.46
N LEU A 80 22.45 13.66 -16.37
CA LEU A 80 22.94 12.66 -15.43
C LEU A 80 22.72 13.07 -13.97
N VAL A 81 22.95 14.34 -13.62
CA VAL A 81 22.66 14.85 -12.26
C VAL A 81 21.18 14.74 -11.92
N LYS A 82 20.29 15.06 -12.86
CA LYS A 82 18.85 14.91 -12.63
C LYS A 82 18.42 13.45 -12.50
N LEU A 83 18.97 12.56 -13.33
CA LEU A 83 18.74 11.10 -13.22
C LEU A 83 19.16 10.57 -11.86
N ASP A 84 20.37 10.93 -11.42
CA ASP A 84 20.91 10.53 -10.11
C ASP A 84 20.06 11.06 -8.96
N ASN A 85 19.65 12.33 -9.02
CA ASN A 85 18.76 12.92 -8.01
C ASN A 85 17.38 12.24 -7.97
N ALA A 86 16.79 11.95 -9.13
CA ALA A 86 15.52 11.24 -9.21
C ALA A 86 15.63 9.81 -8.64
N LEU A 87 16.71 9.09 -8.98
CA LEU A 87 16.97 7.76 -8.45
C LEU A 87 17.17 7.77 -6.93
N LYS A 88 17.98 8.69 -6.40
CA LYS A 88 18.16 8.89 -4.96
C LYS A 88 16.86 9.24 -4.25
N GLY A 89 16.03 10.08 -4.87
CA GLY A 89 14.69 10.42 -4.37
C GLY A 89 13.79 9.20 -4.26
N LEU A 90 13.76 8.36 -5.30
CA LEU A 90 12.98 7.11 -5.32
C LEU A 90 13.50 6.07 -4.31
N GLN A 91 14.82 5.96 -4.14
CA GLN A 91 15.42 5.10 -3.12
C GLN A 91 15.06 5.59 -1.71
N ASN A 92 15.08 6.89 -1.47
CA ASN A 92 14.65 7.48 -0.21
C ASN A 92 13.15 7.22 0.04
N HIS A 93 12.31 7.38 -0.97
CA HIS A 93 10.88 7.01 -0.90
C HIS A 93 10.69 5.57 -0.45
N VAL A 94 11.38 4.61 -1.09
CA VAL A 94 11.30 3.19 -0.71
C VAL A 94 11.72 2.98 0.74
N GLN A 95 12.79 3.63 1.19
CA GLN A 95 13.25 3.52 2.57
C GLN A 95 12.23 4.11 3.58
N GLN A 96 11.63 5.26 3.27
CA GLN A 96 10.60 5.89 4.11
C GLN A 96 9.31 5.07 4.13
N ALA A 97 8.84 4.63 2.97
CA ALA A 97 7.67 3.79 2.83
C ALA A 97 7.84 2.46 3.59
N ARG A 98 9.05 1.85 3.59
CA ARG A 98 9.34 0.68 4.43
C ARG A 98 9.07 0.95 5.90
N GLY A 99 9.59 2.06 6.44
CA GLY A 99 9.39 2.43 7.83
C GLY A 99 7.90 2.61 8.16
N VAL A 100 7.14 3.28 7.29
CA VAL A 100 5.69 3.42 7.49
C VAL A 100 4.96 2.08 7.38
N MET A 101 5.37 1.19 6.47
CA MET A 101 4.82 -0.17 6.37
C MET A 101 5.07 -1.00 7.64
N GLU A 102 6.25 -0.88 8.25
CA GLU A 102 6.57 -1.51 9.54
C GLU A 102 5.68 -0.97 10.67
N GLU A 103 5.42 0.34 10.69
CA GLU A 103 4.49 0.95 11.64
C GLU A 103 3.05 0.44 11.45
N ILE A 104 2.56 0.38 10.21
CA ILE A 104 1.23 -0.16 9.86
C ILE A 104 1.10 -1.62 10.30
N GLN A 105 2.14 -2.43 10.08
CA GLN A 105 2.17 -3.81 10.54
C GLN A 105 2.13 -3.90 12.07
N GLY A 106 2.86 -3.04 12.77
CA GLY A 106 2.85 -2.94 14.23
C GLY A 106 1.45 -2.61 14.76
N LEU A 107 0.77 -1.64 14.17
CA LEU A 107 -0.60 -1.24 14.54
C LEU A 107 -1.62 -2.36 14.29
N LEU A 108 -1.48 -3.10 13.19
CA LEU A 108 -2.29 -4.31 12.95
C LEU A 108 -2.03 -5.39 14.01
N GLY A 109 -0.76 -5.57 14.41
CA GLY A 109 -0.38 -6.45 15.52
C GLY A 109 -1.01 -6.03 16.86
N GLU A 110 -0.98 -4.73 17.17
CA GLU A 110 -1.62 -4.17 18.37
C GLU A 110 -3.13 -4.39 18.36
N ALA A 111 -3.81 -4.10 17.24
CA ALA A 111 -5.24 -4.32 17.10
C ALA A 111 -5.59 -5.81 17.29
N ASN A 112 -4.84 -6.73 16.69
CA ASN A 112 -4.99 -8.18 16.91
C ASN A 112 -4.78 -8.58 18.38
N GLY A 113 -3.81 -8.00 19.07
CA GLY A 113 -3.57 -8.23 20.49
C GLY A 113 -4.76 -7.84 21.35
N ILE A 114 -5.29 -6.63 21.14
CA ILE A 114 -6.47 -6.13 21.86
C ILE A 114 -7.70 -7.01 21.59
N MET A 115 -7.90 -7.43 20.34
CA MET A 115 -8.98 -8.35 19.96
C MET A 115 -8.90 -9.68 20.70
N HIS A 116 -7.70 -10.27 20.74
CA HIS A 116 -7.48 -11.57 21.36
C HIS A 116 -7.69 -11.50 22.88
N GLU A 117 -7.22 -10.42 23.53
CA GLU A 117 -7.42 -10.19 24.95
C GLU A 117 -8.90 -10.00 25.32
N ASP A 118 -9.65 -9.20 24.55
CA ASP A 118 -11.09 -9.00 24.77
C ASP A 118 -11.88 -10.30 24.58
N LEU A 119 -11.56 -11.08 23.53
CA LEU A 119 -12.17 -12.39 23.29
C LEU A 119 -11.88 -13.37 24.44
N SER A 120 -10.62 -13.42 24.89
CA SER A 120 -10.19 -14.27 26.01
C SER A 120 -10.92 -13.91 27.31
N ALA A 121 -11.00 -12.61 27.64
CA ALA A 121 -11.72 -12.13 28.82
C ALA A 121 -13.21 -12.49 28.78
N ARG A 122 -13.86 -12.30 27.62
CA ARG A 122 -15.28 -12.62 27.45
C ARG A 122 -15.56 -14.12 27.50
N LEU A 123 -14.65 -14.96 27.01
CA LEU A 123 -14.75 -16.43 27.14
C LEU A 123 -14.58 -16.89 28.59
N ASN A 124 -13.61 -16.33 29.33
CA ASN A 124 -13.39 -16.65 30.74
C ASN A 124 -14.62 -16.27 31.60
N ASN A 125 -15.27 -15.14 31.29
CA ASN A 125 -16.49 -14.73 31.97
C ASN A 125 -17.69 -15.64 31.67
N VAL A 126 -17.76 -16.27 30.49
CA VAL A 126 -18.80 -17.26 30.16
C VAL A 126 -18.58 -18.56 30.92
N ALA A 127 -17.33 -19.00 31.10
CA ALA A 127 -17.00 -20.21 31.85
C ALA A 127 -17.37 -20.13 33.34
N LEU A 128 -17.43 -18.93 33.93
CA LEU A 128 -17.84 -18.72 35.32
C LEU A 128 -19.36 -18.80 35.54
N ILE A 129 -20.18 -18.66 34.49
CA ILE A 129 -21.65 -18.64 34.60
C ILE A 129 -22.24 -20.08 34.63
N ASP A 130 -21.52 -21.08 34.12
CA ASP A 130 -21.92 -22.50 34.21
C ASP A 130 -21.46 -23.17 35.54
N GLY A 131 -20.80 -22.43 36.44
CA GLY A 131 -20.20 -22.96 37.67
C GLY A 131 -21.05 -22.84 38.95
N GLU A 132 -22.15 -22.09 38.95
CA GLU A 132 -23.03 -21.94 40.14
C GLU A 132 -24.30 -22.79 40.01
N GLY A 133 -24.12 -24.10 39.89
CA GLY A 133 -25.15 -25.11 40.14
C GLY A 133 -25.03 -25.62 41.57
N SER A 134 -25.84 -25.06 42.46
CA SER A 134 -26.03 -25.41 43.87
C SER A 134 -25.78 -26.90 44.19
N SER A 135 -24.87 -27.13 45.13
CA SER A 135 -24.69 -28.42 45.81
C SER A 135 -25.92 -28.75 46.65
N GLU A 136 -26.70 -29.77 46.29
CA GLU A 136 -27.41 -30.64 47.23
C GLU A 136 -27.59 -32.05 46.63
N PRO A 137 -27.56 -33.13 47.45
CA PRO A 137 -27.18 -34.45 46.99
C PRO A 137 -28.34 -35.27 46.42
N ALA A 138 -27.93 -36.25 45.60
CA ALA A 138 -28.72 -37.20 44.83
C ALA A 138 -29.80 -37.96 45.61
N GLN A 139 -30.96 -38.13 44.97
CA GLN A 139 -31.73 -39.38 44.98
C GLN A 139 -32.24 -39.67 43.57
N GLU A 140 -31.93 -40.88 43.10
CA GLU A 140 -32.34 -41.47 41.83
C GLU A 140 -33.86 -41.74 41.83
N GLU A 141 -34.54 -41.49 40.72
CA GLU A 141 -35.17 -42.54 39.91
C GLU A 141 -35.95 -41.99 38.69
N ASP A 142 -35.88 -42.80 37.64
CA ASP A 142 -36.89 -43.04 36.61
C ASP A 142 -36.85 -42.32 35.24
N VAL A 143 -37.15 -43.14 34.24
CA VAL A 143 -36.89 -43.11 32.82
C VAL A 143 -37.89 -42.24 32.06
N GLY A 144 -37.40 -41.36 31.18
CA GLY A 144 -38.26 -40.64 30.24
C GLY A 144 -37.49 -40.06 29.05
N GLN A 145 -37.82 -40.53 27.85
CA GLN A 145 -37.32 -40.03 26.57
C GLN A 145 -37.51 -38.52 26.40
N GLY A 146 -36.45 -37.83 26.00
CA GLY A 146 -36.51 -36.41 25.63
C GLY A 146 -35.26 -35.97 24.88
N ALA A 147 -35.44 -35.51 23.65
CA ALA A 147 -34.39 -35.03 22.76
C ALA A 147 -33.47 -33.99 23.43
N GLY A 148 -32.19 -34.31 23.53
CA GLY A 148 -31.20 -33.39 24.08
C GLY A 148 -29.81 -33.68 23.51
N CYS A 149 -29.37 -32.83 22.58
CA CYS A 149 -28.00 -32.28 22.50
C CYS A 149 -27.71 -31.77 21.07
N HIS A 150 -28.47 -30.78 20.61
CA HIS A 150 -28.07 -30.00 19.43
C HIS A 150 -28.25 -28.48 19.59
N VAL A 151 -28.63 -28.02 20.79
CA VAL A 151 -28.97 -26.60 21.04
C VAL A 151 -27.85 -25.84 21.77
N GLN A 152 -27.06 -26.49 22.63
CA GLN A 152 -25.99 -25.79 23.39
C GLN A 152 -24.78 -25.43 22.53
N VAL A 153 -24.30 -26.32 21.65
CA VAL A 153 -23.15 -26.05 20.76
C VAL A 153 -23.47 -24.93 19.76
N THR A 154 -24.71 -24.86 19.29
CA THR A 154 -25.20 -23.84 18.35
C THR A 154 -25.33 -22.47 19.04
N SER A 155 -25.81 -22.44 20.29
CA SER A 155 -25.88 -21.23 21.12
C SER A 155 -24.51 -20.66 21.45
N LEU A 156 -23.54 -21.52 21.81
CA LEU A 156 -22.17 -21.10 22.11
C LEU A 156 -21.45 -20.60 20.85
N ARG A 157 -21.59 -21.28 19.70
CA ARG A 157 -21.05 -20.79 18.40
C ARG A 157 -21.60 -19.43 18.01
N THR A 158 -22.88 -19.19 18.26
CA THR A 158 -23.56 -17.93 17.91
C THR A 158 -23.15 -16.82 18.87
N LYS A 159 -23.03 -17.11 20.17
CA LYS A 159 -22.46 -16.18 21.17
C LYS A 159 -20.99 -15.86 20.88
N VAL A 160 -20.17 -16.85 20.56
CA VAL A 160 -18.75 -16.66 20.17
C VAL A 160 -18.61 -15.80 18.91
N ARG A 161 -19.53 -15.90 17.95
CA ARG A 161 -19.58 -14.98 16.80
C ARG A 161 -19.98 -13.55 17.18
N GLN A 162 -20.87 -13.38 18.15
CA GLN A 162 -21.22 -12.07 18.75
C GLN A 162 -20.13 -11.53 19.68
N LEU A 163 -19.07 -12.31 19.93
CA LEU A 163 -17.90 -11.89 20.70
C LEU A 163 -16.82 -11.15 19.88
N PHE A 164 -16.89 -11.20 18.55
CA PHE A 164 -15.90 -10.55 17.69
C PHE A 164 -16.24 -9.07 17.45
N THR A 165 -15.23 -8.21 17.47
CA THR A 165 -15.20 -6.88 16.81
C THR A 165 -14.58 -7.03 15.42
N PRO A 166 -15.34 -7.49 14.40
CA PRO A 166 -14.82 -8.10 13.19
C PRO A 166 -14.56 -7.11 12.05
N ASP A 167 -14.86 -5.82 12.21
CA ASP A 167 -14.85 -4.90 11.07
C ASP A 167 -13.53 -4.12 10.98
N TYR A 168 -13.04 -3.54 12.08
CA TYR A 168 -11.79 -2.77 12.04
C TYR A 168 -10.58 -3.64 11.72
N VAL A 169 -10.40 -4.75 12.42
CA VAL A 169 -9.17 -5.55 12.33
C VAL A 169 -9.11 -6.32 11.00
N THR A 170 -10.24 -6.84 10.53
CA THR A 170 -10.31 -7.50 9.22
C THR A 170 -10.06 -6.51 8.09
N THR A 171 -10.64 -5.29 8.16
CA THR A 171 -10.36 -4.23 7.18
C THR A 171 -8.89 -3.78 7.22
N MET A 172 -8.30 -3.60 8.41
CA MET A 172 -6.86 -3.30 8.53
C MET A 172 -5.99 -4.39 7.91
N ALA A 173 -6.32 -5.67 8.14
CA ALA A 173 -5.57 -6.79 7.56
C ALA A 173 -5.66 -6.84 6.03
N ALA A 174 -6.86 -6.57 5.48
CA ALA A 174 -7.07 -6.48 4.04
C ALA A 174 -6.26 -5.33 3.44
N ILE A 175 -6.35 -4.12 4.02
CA ILE A 175 -5.59 -2.94 3.58
C ILE A 175 -4.08 -3.19 3.67
N TYR A 176 -3.59 -3.73 4.78
CA TYR A 176 -2.17 -4.05 4.92
C TYR A 176 -1.68 -5.00 3.82
N THR A 177 -2.44 -6.04 3.50
CA THR A 177 -2.07 -7.02 2.46
C THR A 177 -1.99 -6.35 1.08
N MET A 178 -2.96 -5.49 0.74
CA MET A 178 -2.96 -4.71 -0.50
C MET A 178 -1.74 -3.77 -0.57
N LEU A 179 -1.48 -3.01 0.50
CA LEU A 179 -0.35 -2.09 0.57
C LEU A 179 1.00 -2.81 0.54
N GLN A 180 1.11 -4.00 1.12
CA GLN A 180 2.32 -4.80 1.09
C GLN A 180 2.66 -5.26 -0.33
N GLN A 181 1.66 -5.63 -1.12
CA GLN A 181 1.85 -5.99 -2.53
C GLN A 181 2.24 -4.77 -3.37
N ASP A 182 1.55 -3.63 -3.18
CA ASP A 182 1.86 -2.35 -3.85
C ASP A 182 3.30 -1.89 -3.52
N PHE A 183 3.68 -1.95 -2.25
CA PHE A 183 5.03 -1.62 -1.79
C PHE A 183 6.08 -2.55 -2.40
N THR A 184 5.85 -3.86 -2.38
CA THR A 184 6.78 -4.84 -2.98
C THR A 184 7.00 -4.58 -4.48
N MET A 185 5.93 -4.19 -5.19
CA MET A 185 6.02 -3.78 -6.59
C MET A 185 6.88 -2.52 -6.73
N GLN A 186 6.64 -1.49 -5.92
CA GLN A 186 7.43 -0.24 -5.94
C GLN A 186 8.91 -0.50 -5.64
N GLU A 187 9.23 -1.34 -4.66
CA GLU A 187 10.60 -1.76 -4.36
C GLU A 187 11.30 -2.39 -5.56
N ARG A 188 10.61 -3.29 -6.27
CA ARG A 188 11.15 -3.96 -7.45
C ARG A 188 11.37 -2.97 -8.59
N VAL A 189 10.40 -2.09 -8.85
CA VAL A 189 10.56 -1.03 -9.85
C VAL A 189 11.80 -0.22 -9.56
N VAL A 190 11.92 0.36 -8.36
CA VAL A 190 13.07 1.19 -7.97
C VAL A 190 14.39 0.42 -8.01
N GLY A 191 14.39 -0.86 -7.59
CA GLY A 191 15.57 -1.72 -7.64
C GLY A 191 16.05 -2.07 -9.05
N THR A 192 15.20 -1.92 -10.06
CA THR A 192 15.55 -2.16 -11.48
C THR A 192 15.90 -0.88 -12.25
N LEU A 193 15.76 0.30 -11.64
CA LEU A 193 16.06 1.55 -12.34
C LEU A 193 17.55 1.66 -12.66
N GLY A 194 17.84 1.89 -13.94
CA GLY A 194 19.18 1.97 -14.50
C GLY A 194 19.19 2.62 -15.88
N LEU A 195 20.38 2.95 -16.38
CA LEU A 195 20.54 3.60 -17.69
C LEU A 195 20.17 2.67 -18.85
N ASP A 196 20.31 1.36 -18.64
CA ASP A 196 20.08 0.28 -19.60
C ASP A 196 18.59 -0.11 -19.75
N LEU A 197 17.69 0.48 -18.96
CA LEU A 197 16.34 -0.03 -18.69
C LEU A 197 15.35 -0.22 -19.87
N SER A 198 15.61 0.00 -21.15
CA SER A 198 14.54 0.08 -22.20
C SER A 198 13.41 1.10 -21.90
N SER A 199 12.75 1.59 -22.96
CA SER A 199 11.65 2.57 -22.83
C SER A 199 10.32 1.89 -22.52
N GLU A 200 10.08 0.71 -23.09
CA GLU A 200 8.86 -0.08 -22.92
C GLU A 200 8.67 -0.51 -21.46
N LEU A 201 9.72 -1.07 -20.84
CA LEU A 201 9.66 -1.50 -19.45
C LEU A 201 9.43 -0.32 -18.50
N LEU A 202 10.08 0.83 -18.76
CA LEU A 202 9.90 2.03 -17.96
C LEU A 202 8.48 2.61 -18.09
N GLN A 203 7.89 2.55 -19.28
CA GLN A 203 6.49 2.93 -19.48
C GLN A 203 5.54 1.99 -18.72
N ASN A 204 5.81 0.68 -18.74
CA ASN A 204 5.05 -0.29 -17.96
C ASN A 204 5.15 -0.01 -16.45
N TYR A 205 6.33 0.34 -15.96
CA TYR A 205 6.53 0.73 -14.56
C TYR A 205 5.76 2.00 -14.19
N GLN A 206 5.79 3.02 -15.05
CA GLN A 206 5.02 4.25 -14.84
C GLN A 206 3.51 3.95 -14.80
N MET A 207 3.03 3.07 -15.68
CA MET A 207 1.64 2.64 -15.71
C MET A 207 1.25 1.92 -14.42
N MET A 208 2.05 0.94 -13.98
CA MET A 208 1.81 0.20 -12.73
C MET A 208 1.83 1.14 -11.51
N TRP A 209 2.74 2.10 -11.47
CA TRP A 209 2.82 3.09 -10.40
C TRP A 209 1.59 3.99 -10.32
N THR A 210 1.01 4.33 -11.48
CA THR A 210 -0.17 5.20 -11.58
C THR A 210 -1.47 4.44 -11.29
N LEU A 211 -1.59 3.22 -11.81
CA LEU A 211 -2.81 2.42 -11.70
C LEU A 211 -2.96 1.71 -10.35
N ARG A 212 -1.87 1.52 -9.60
CA ARG A 212 -1.86 0.85 -8.29
C ARG A 212 -2.68 -0.46 -8.28
N PRO A 213 -2.33 -1.44 -9.13
CA PRO A 213 -3.20 -2.59 -9.43
C PRO A 213 -3.51 -3.50 -8.23
N PHE A 214 -2.77 -3.36 -7.12
CA PHE A 214 -2.96 -4.15 -5.90
C PHE A 214 -3.85 -3.48 -4.85
N VAL A 215 -4.18 -2.20 -5.05
CA VAL A 215 -4.91 -1.40 -4.06
C VAL A 215 -6.33 -1.18 -4.54
N ASP A 216 -7.29 -1.70 -3.79
CA ASP A 216 -8.68 -1.35 -3.96
C ASP A 216 -8.98 -0.05 -3.21
N GLU A 217 -8.99 1.05 -3.95
CA GLU A 217 -9.25 2.39 -3.39
C GLU A 217 -10.63 2.48 -2.73
N SER A 218 -11.62 1.69 -3.17
CA SER A 218 -12.95 1.71 -2.57
C SER A 218 -12.94 1.22 -1.12
N VAL A 219 -12.15 0.19 -0.83
CA VAL A 219 -11.97 -0.36 0.52
C VAL A 219 -11.23 0.66 1.41
N VAL A 220 -10.22 1.33 0.86
CA VAL A 220 -9.45 2.35 1.61
C VAL A 220 -10.33 3.57 1.91
N GLU A 221 -11.11 4.05 0.94
CA GLU A 221 -12.04 5.16 1.11
C GLU A 221 -13.15 4.85 2.12
N GLU A 222 -13.72 3.64 2.05
CA GLU A 222 -14.71 3.18 3.02
C GLU A 222 -14.11 3.15 4.44
N ALA A 223 -12.92 2.58 4.60
CA ALA A 223 -12.22 2.54 5.88
C ALA A 223 -11.89 3.95 6.41
N LEU A 224 -11.49 4.88 5.53
CA LEU A 224 -11.25 6.28 5.89
C LEU A 224 -12.53 6.96 6.39
N SER A 225 -13.69 6.62 5.85
CA SER A 225 -14.97 7.18 6.30
C SER A 225 -15.24 6.90 7.79
N TRP A 226 -14.76 5.77 8.31
CA TRP A 226 -14.93 5.37 9.72
C TRP A 226 -14.06 6.17 10.69
N THR A 227 -13.12 6.97 10.18
CA THR A 227 -12.23 7.82 11.00
C THR A 227 -12.77 9.24 11.20
N ARG A 228 -13.76 9.66 10.41
CA ARG A 228 -14.33 11.01 10.50
C ARG A 228 -15.26 11.10 11.71
N PRO A 229 -15.21 12.19 12.49
CA PRO A 229 -16.17 12.38 13.58
C PRO A 229 -17.59 12.49 12.98
N PHE A 230 -18.55 11.78 13.58
CA PHE A 230 -19.97 11.96 13.26
C PHE A 230 -20.31 13.45 13.47
N SER A 231 -20.59 14.15 12.37
CA SER A 231 -21.12 15.50 12.42
C SER A 231 -22.61 15.38 12.75
N GLY A 232 -22.93 15.34 14.04
CA GLY A 232 -24.28 15.42 14.57
C GLY A 232 -24.71 16.85 14.77
#